data_AF-A0A1V6QZ58-F1
#
_entry.id   AF-A0A1V6QZ58-F1
#
_cell.length_a   1.000
_cell.length_b   1.000
_cell.length_c   1.000
_cell.angle_alpha   90.00
_cell.angle_beta   90.00
_cell.angle_gamma   90.00
#
_symmetry.space_group_name_H-M   'P 1'
#
loop_
_entity.id
_entity.type
_entity.pdbx_description
1 polymer ?
#
loop_
_entity_poly.entity_id
_entity_poly.type
_entity_poly.pdbx_seq_one_letter_code
_entity_poly.pdbx_strand_id
1 'polypeptide(L)'
;LRWDAKHISDVWENFDQVAHYITGEPLVIYRTCGVTLPHPSTKQSGTNTLKRHLASGKCQKGGKSKSTQQSIKETIQHIPALELSHNSKFSYNEWEREQIECLTSLNLPFRILERKQFASLIRIAQKAPAEPTLLHPRTTQRRLKKLVDEEQHTILATLPQDAKLSIALDYWTSPFQQVFIAITGYFIDRDWNYRELLLGFEPLDRAHSAIISDNASNNTTLVQAVQDSIDSLKLPNSPVVVRIPCLAHIIQLSLRELLGSVKADPQNDTKDRNVSDIQAQAQARSLRASQSEQVIVQTLVKIRGLTVFINASPQRRDDFFRLQTNGAKLAPIQDVRTRWKSTFLMLRRAKRLSKPCDEYCDNIGTQKYKLSKAEWRQVDYLLYITEPFYRFTTVLSKTKEITVHHIFGIYNALFEHFEESIAQLTPKTIPWKKAILQALNAGIAKLTSYYTKTKEIHGSLYAIGTILAPQHKLHFF
;
A
#
# COMPACT_ATOMS: atom_id res chain seq x y z
N LEU A 1 13.45 37.57 12.96
CA LEU A 1 12.93 38.37 14.10
C LEU A 1 13.40 37.70 15.39
N ARG A 2 14.43 38.25 16.04
CA ARG A 2 14.89 37.79 17.37
C ARG A 2 13.96 38.40 18.43
N TRP A 3 13.32 37.56 19.23
CA TRP A 3 12.27 37.94 20.19
C TRP A 3 12.77 38.18 21.63
N ASP A 4 14.08 38.29 21.85
CA ASP A 4 14.62 38.51 23.19
C ASP A 4 14.95 39.99 23.40
N ALA A 5 13.99 40.73 23.96
CA ALA A 5 14.24 42.06 24.49
C ALA A 5 14.73 41.97 25.95
N LYS A 6 15.92 42.51 26.20
CA LYS A 6 16.74 42.41 27.42
C LYS A 6 16.19 43.12 28.69
N HIS A 7 14.94 43.57 28.72
CA HIS A 7 14.33 44.12 29.95
C HIS A 7 12.82 43.86 29.93
N ILE A 8 12.40 42.73 30.51
CA ILE A 8 10.99 42.39 30.70
C ILE A 8 10.57 42.96 32.05
N SER A 9 9.51 43.78 32.07
CA SER A 9 8.92 44.29 33.32
C SER A 9 8.32 43.15 34.15
N ASP A 10 8.52 43.17 35.47
CA ASP A 10 8.07 42.14 36.44
C ASP A 10 6.58 41.77 36.33
N VAL A 11 5.77 42.66 35.75
CA VAL A 11 4.34 42.45 35.47
C VAL A 11 4.09 41.22 34.60
N TRP A 12 5.02 40.85 33.72
CA TRP A 12 4.87 39.72 32.79
C TRP A 12 4.90 38.34 33.46
N GLU A 13 5.32 38.22 34.72
CA GLU A 13 5.29 36.94 35.44
C GLU A 13 3.88 36.34 35.55
N ASN A 14 2.84 37.17 35.46
CA ASN A 14 1.45 36.77 35.60
C ASN A 14 0.66 36.67 34.29
N PHE A 15 1.30 36.91 33.13
CA PHE A 15 0.62 36.95 31.83
C PHE A 15 1.32 36.09 30.79
N ASP A 16 0.55 35.41 29.95
CA ASP A 16 1.06 34.70 28.77
C ASP A 16 0.75 35.48 27.49
N GLN A 17 1.70 35.53 26.57
CA GLN A 17 1.48 36.11 25.25
C GLN A 17 0.75 35.10 24.37
N VAL A 18 -0.35 35.53 23.75
CA VAL A 18 -1.22 34.68 22.91
C VAL A 18 -1.62 35.43 21.65
N ALA A 19 -2.18 34.74 20.66
CA ALA A 19 -2.74 35.36 19.47
C ALA A 19 -4.22 34.99 19.34
N HIS A 20 -5.03 35.91 18.81
CA HIS A 20 -6.42 35.64 18.52
C HIS A 20 -6.53 34.57 17.41
N TYR A 21 -7.27 33.49 17.67
CA TYR A 21 -7.24 32.28 16.83
C TYR A 21 -7.80 32.47 15.42
N ILE A 22 -8.58 33.52 15.16
CA ILE A 22 -9.13 33.84 13.83
C ILE A 22 -8.33 34.96 13.15
N THR A 23 -8.00 36.02 13.88
CA THR A 23 -7.44 37.25 13.29
C THR A 23 -5.92 37.31 13.38
N GLY A 24 -5.29 36.44 14.17
CA GLY A 24 -3.84 36.45 14.42
C GLY A 24 -3.38 37.65 15.26
N GLU A 25 -4.30 38.46 15.79
CA GLU A 25 -3.95 39.65 16.57
C GLU A 25 -3.22 39.27 17.87
N PRO A 26 -2.09 39.92 18.18
CA PRO A 26 -1.36 39.61 19.40
C PRO A 26 -2.09 40.16 20.63
N LEU A 27 -2.29 39.28 21.60
CA LEU A 27 -2.99 39.50 22.87
C LEU A 27 -2.13 39.01 24.04
N VAL A 28 -2.53 39.33 25.25
CA VAL A 28 -1.98 38.77 26.48
C VAL A 28 -3.11 38.22 27.35
N ILE A 29 -2.91 37.07 27.97
CA ILE A 29 -3.90 36.45 28.85
C ILE A 29 -3.38 36.43 30.28
N TYR A 30 -4.22 36.85 31.23
CA TYR A 30 -3.88 36.81 32.64
C TYR A 30 -4.05 35.39 33.19
N ARG A 31 -2.99 34.80 33.75
CA ARG A 31 -2.95 33.39 34.16
C ARG A 31 -4.03 33.01 35.17
N THR A 32 -4.41 33.92 36.06
CA THR A 32 -5.30 33.58 37.19
C THR A 32 -6.78 33.66 36.84
N CYS A 33 -7.20 34.59 35.99
CA CYS A 33 -8.62 34.75 35.63
C CYS A 33 -8.96 34.59 34.15
N GLY A 34 -7.97 34.33 33.29
CA GLY A 34 -8.17 34.01 31.88
C GLY A 34 -8.62 35.19 31.02
N VAL A 35 -8.67 36.40 31.57
CA VAL A 35 -9.04 37.62 30.82
C VAL A 35 -7.95 37.93 29.80
N THR A 36 -8.37 38.16 28.55
CA THR A 36 -7.50 38.60 27.46
C THR A 36 -7.47 40.12 27.36
N LEU A 37 -6.27 40.68 27.19
CA LEU A 37 -6.02 42.10 26.99
C LEU A 37 -5.18 42.31 25.71
N PRO A 38 -5.28 43.47 25.05
CA PRO A 38 -4.45 43.77 23.89
C PRO A 38 -2.95 43.75 24.22
N HIS A 39 -2.11 43.20 23.34
CA HIS A 39 -0.67 43.15 23.57
C HIS A 39 -0.06 44.56 23.59
N PRO A 40 0.76 44.95 24.59
CA PRO A 40 1.31 46.31 24.72
C PRO A 40 2.02 46.83 23.47
N SER A 41 2.67 45.94 22.72
CA SER A 41 3.35 46.27 21.46
C SER A 41 2.44 46.69 20.31
N THR A 42 1.13 46.39 20.36
CA THR A 42 0.19 46.76 19.28
C THR A 42 -0.07 48.26 19.20
N LYS A 43 0.01 48.98 20.32
CA LYS A 43 -0.26 50.43 20.39
C LYS A 43 0.87 51.24 21.05
N GLN A 44 2.06 50.64 21.24
CA GLN A 44 3.18 51.23 21.99
C GLN A 44 2.78 51.78 23.38
N SER A 45 1.74 51.21 23.99
CA SER A 45 1.05 51.79 25.14
C SER A 45 1.67 51.46 26.50
N GLY A 46 2.84 50.83 26.51
CA GLY A 46 3.52 50.37 27.73
C GLY A 46 2.74 49.31 28.53
N THR A 47 3.28 48.85 29.65
CA THR A 47 2.65 47.79 30.49
C THR A 47 1.58 48.31 31.45
N ASN A 48 1.14 49.57 31.32
CA ASN A 48 0.20 50.22 32.23
C ASN A 48 -1.17 49.52 32.27
N THR A 49 -1.64 48.97 31.15
CA THR A 49 -2.90 48.22 31.09
C THR A 49 -2.85 46.94 31.92
N LEU A 50 -1.70 46.23 31.89
CA LEU A 50 -1.48 45.01 32.67
C LEU A 50 -1.33 45.36 34.16
N LYS A 51 -0.59 46.42 34.49
CA LYS A 51 -0.45 46.93 35.87
C LYS A 51 -1.80 47.32 36.47
N ARG A 52 -2.64 48.01 35.70
CA ARG A 52 -3.99 48.40 36.13
C ARG A 52 -4.88 47.17 36.36
N HIS A 53 -4.76 46.13 35.55
CA HIS A 53 -5.49 44.88 35.76
C HIS A 53 -5.08 44.21 37.08
N LEU A 54 -3.77 44.08 37.34
CA LEU A 54 -3.23 43.57 38.60
C LEU A 54 -3.67 44.40 39.82
N ALA A 55 -3.61 45.73 39.72
CA ALA A 55 -3.98 46.63 40.81
C ALA A 55 -5.49 46.70 41.06
N SER A 56 -6.32 46.38 40.05
CA SER A 56 -7.76 46.58 40.15
C SER A 56 -8.46 45.63 41.13
N GLY A 57 -7.84 44.53 41.55
CA GLY A 57 -8.36 43.59 42.58
C GLY A 57 -9.74 42.96 42.28
N LYS A 58 -10.40 43.34 41.18
CA LYS A 58 -11.78 42.98 40.82
C LYS A 58 -11.89 41.66 40.08
N CYS A 59 -10.78 40.97 39.80
CA CYS A 59 -10.79 39.60 39.28
C CYS A 59 -10.86 38.59 40.45
N GLN A 60 -11.93 38.63 41.24
CA GLN A 60 -12.20 37.60 42.24
C GLN A 60 -12.84 36.37 41.57
N LYS A 61 -12.30 35.20 41.91
CA LYS A 61 -12.81 33.88 41.52
C LYS A 61 -14.32 33.77 41.78
N GLY A 62 -15.07 33.49 40.72
CA GLY A 62 -16.35 32.76 40.71
C GLY A 62 -17.40 33.11 41.76
N GLY A 63 -18.31 34.03 41.43
CA GLY A 63 -19.61 34.17 42.09
C GLY A 63 -20.72 34.20 41.06
N LYS A 64 -21.59 33.18 41.05
CA LYS A 64 -22.76 33.07 40.17
C LYS A 64 -23.63 34.32 40.29
N SER A 65 -23.82 35.07 39.20
CA SER A 65 -24.91 36.04 39.10
C SER A 65 -25.52 36.01 37.69
N LYS A 66 -26.84 36.05 37.69
CA LYS A 66 -27.77 35.79 36.60
C LYS A 66 -27.48 36.71 35.41
N SER A 67 -26.96 36.15 34.32
CA SER A 67 -27.15 36.72 32.99
C SER A 67 -27.76 35.65 32.11
N THR A 68 -28.81 36.08 31.40
CA THR A 68 -29.63 35.34 30.45
C THR A 68 -28.80 34.28 29.72
N GLN A 69 -29.05 33.00 30.02
CA GLN A 69 -28.68 31.93 29.11
C GLN A 69 -29.50 32.13 27.85
N GLN A 70 -28.98 32.89 26.89
CA GLN A 70 -29.35 32.66 25.51
C GLN A 70 -28.94 31.22 25.24
N SER A 71 -29.96 30.39 25.06
CA SER A 71 -29.83 29.00 24.68
C SER A 71 -28.84 28.90 23.51
N ILE A 72 -28.03 27.85 23.48
CA ILE A 72 -27.19 27.48 22.32
C ILE A 72 -28.04 27.39 21.03
N LYS A 73 -29.37 27.27 21.13
CA LYS A 73 -30.29 27.43 19.98
C LYS A 73 -30.25 28.81 19.33
N GLU A 74 -30.04 29.90 20.07
CA GLU A 74 -30.01 31.27 19.53
C GLU A 74 -28.65 31.62 18.90
N THR A 75 -27.54 31.08 19.41
CA THR A 75 -26.22 31.27 18.78
C THR A 75 -26.06 30.46 17.50
N ILE A 76 -26.74 29.31 17.39
CA ILE A 76 -26.83 28.53 16.13
C ILE A 76 -27.71 29.26 15.09
N GLN A 77 -28.59 30.19 15.51
CA GLN A 77 -29.35 31.04 14.59
C GLN A 77 -28.55 32.25 14.06
N HIS A 78 -27.36 32.52 14.59
CA HIS A 78 -26.52 33.66 14.20
C HIS A 78 -25.12 33.27 13.70
N ILE A 79 -24.93 32.04 13.22
CA ILE A 79 -24.03 31.90 12.07
C ILE A 79 -24.67 32.77 10.99
N PRO A 80 -23.99 33.79 10.42
CA PRO A 80 -24.53 34.41 9.23
C PRO A 80 -24.70 33.25 8.26
N ALA A 81 -25.95 32.84 8.03
CA ALA A 81 -26.28 32.22 6.78
C ALA A 81 -25.60 33.12 5.77
N LEU A 82 -24.62 32.59 5.06
CA LEU A 82 -24.27 33.13 3.77
C LEU A 82 -25.61 33.08 3.03
N GLU A 83 -26.39 34.15 3.14
CA GLU A 83 -27.46 34.44 2.24
C GLU A 83 -26.74 34.57 0.91
N LEU A 84 -26.59 33.42 0.24
CA LEU A 84 -26.32 33.34 -1.16
C LEU A 84 -27.41 34.21 -1.77
N SER A 85 -27.04 35.46 -2.09
CA SER A 85 -27.91 36.35 -2.81
C SER A 85 -28.35 35.56 -4.03
N HIS A 86 -29.64 35.25 -4.13
CA HIS A 86 -30.23 34.44 -5.19
C HIS A 86 -30.13 35.09 -6.60
N ASN A 87 -29.23 36.06 -6.77
CA ASN A 87 -29.00 36.85 -7.97
C ASN A 87 -27.53 36.92 -8.43
N SER A 88 -26.58 36.21 -7.82
CA SER A 88 -25.25 36.08 -8.45
C SER A 88 -25.34 35.11 -9.64
N LYS A 89 -25.03 35.62 -10.84
CA LYS A 89 -24.92 34.77 -12.03
C LYS A 89 -23.70 33.88 -11.88
N PHE A 90 -23.79 32.63 -12.33
CA PHE A 90 -22.66 31.70 -12.34
C PHE A 90 -21.44 32.33 -13.03
N SER A 91 -20.29 32.28 -12.35
CA SER A 91 -19.00 32.72 -12.87
C SER A 91 -18.03 31.55 -12.96
N TYR A 92 -17.43 31.36 -14.14
CA TYR A 92 -16.40 30.32 -14.33
C TYR A 92 -15.17 30.53 -13.43
N ASN A 93 -14.81 31.78 -13.14
CA ASN A 93 -13.68 32.09 -12.27
C ASN A 93 -13.96 31.74 -10.80
N GLU A 94 -15.20 31.94 -10.34
CA GLU A 94 -15.63 31.53 -8.99
C GLU A 94 -15.70 30.01 -8.90
N TRP A 95 -16.26 29.35 -9.93
CA TRP A 95 -16.29 27.89 -10.03
C TRP A 95 -14.90 27.26 -10.00
N GLU A 96 -13.92 27.85 -10.69
CA GLU A 96 -12.53 27.40 -10.64
C GLU A 96 -11.93 27.53 -9.23
N ARG A 97 -12.14 28.69 -8.58
CA ARG A 97 -11.65 28.93 -7.21
C ARG A 97 -12.24 27.94 -6.21
N GLU A 98 -13.54 27.70 -6.26
CA GLU A 98 -14.23 26.76 -5.37
C GLU A 98 -13.74 25.32 -5.54
N GLN A 99 -13.46 24.90 -6.78
CA GLN A 99 -12.85 23.58 -7.02
C GLN A 99 -11.48 23.48 -6.37
N ILE A 100 -10.62 24.49 -6.53
CA ILE A 100 -9.27 24.50 -5.94
C ILE A 100 -9.37 24.47 -4.42
N GLU A 101 -10.21 25.33 -3.83
CA GLU A 101 -10.39 25.42 -2.39
C GLU A 101 -10.92 24.12 -1.79
N CYS A 102 -11.90 23.49 -2.43
CA CYS A 102 -12.41 22.17 -2.03
C CYS A 102 -11.31 21.10 -2.03
N LEU A 103 -10.50 21.05 -3.09
CA LEU A 103 -9.40 20.08 -3.19
C LEU A 103 -8.35 20.28 -2.11
N THR A 104 -7.94 21.54 -1.87
CA THR A 104 -6.89 21.85 -0.89
C THR A 104 -7.37 21.67 0.54
N SER A 105 -8.58 22.14 0.86
CA SER A 105 -9.12 22.09 2.22
C SER A 105 -9.46 20.67 2.66
N LEU A 106 -9.89 19.82 1.72
CA LEU A 106 -10.21 18.41 1.99
C LEU A 106 -9.03 17.45 1.73
N ASN A 107 -7.88 17.96 1.28
CA ASN A 107 -6.72 17.16 0.86
C ASN A 107 -7.08 16.06 -0.16
N LEU A 108 -7.94 16.38 -1.12
CA LEU A 108 -8.41 15.43 -2.14
C LEU A 108 -7.39 15.27 -3.28
N PRO A 109 -7.26 14.08 -3.89
CA PRO A 109 -6.43 13.90 -5.07
C PRO A 109 -6.96 14.71 -6.26
N PHE A 110 -6.09 15.46 -6.97
CA PHE A 110 -6.47 16.25 -8.16
C PHE A 110 -7.25 15.45 -9.22
N ARG A 111 -6.94 14.15 -9.37
CA ARG A 111 -7.62 13.24 -10.30
C ARG A 111 -9.11 13.07 -10.03
N ILE A 112 -9.65 13.52 -8.89
CA ILE A 112 -11.09 13.46 -8.62
C ILE A 112 -11.89 14.27 -9.66
N LEU A 113 -11.33 15.39 -10.16
CA LEU A 113 -11.97 16.22 -11.18
C LEU A 113 -12.12 15.49 -12.52
N GLU A 114 -11.26 14.51 -12.80
CA GLU A 114 -11.31 13.68 -14.02
C GLU A 114 -12.33 12.54 -13.90
N ARG A 115 -12.91 12.30 -12.71
CA ARG A 115 -13.83 11.17 -12.49
C ARG A 115 -15.25 11.51 -12.94
N LYS A 116 -15.78 10.66 -13.83
CA LYS A 116 -17.17 10.74 -14.33
C LYS A 116 -18.20 10.77 -13.19
N GLN A 117 -17.93 10.10 -12.08
CA GLN A 117 -18.80 10.07 -10.90
C GLN A 117 -18.94 11.44 -10.24
N PHE A 118 -17.85 12.21 -10.15
CA PHE A 118 -17.87 13.57 -9.60
C PHE A 118 -18.67 14.51 -10.51
N ALA A 119 -18.43 14.44 -11.82
CA ALA A 119 -19.23 15.17 -12.81
C ALA A 119 -20.72 14.78 -12.77
N SER A 120 -21.04 13.50 -12.57
CA SER A 120 -22.42 13.02 -12.42
C SER A 120 -23.11 13.60 -11.18
N LEU A 121 -22.39 13.69 -10.06
CA LEU A 121 -22.91 14.30 -8.82
C LEU A 121 -23.25 15.79 -9.02
N ILE A 122 -22.39 16.53 -9.71
CA ILE A 122 -22.66 17.94 -10.05
C ILE A 122 -23.87 18.04 -10.99
N ARG A 123 -23.94 17.19 -12.02
CA ARG A 123 -25.05 17.19 -12.98
C ARG A 123 -26.40 16.88 -12.33
N ILE A 124 -26.44 15.98 -11.35
CA ILE A 124 -27.70 15.71 -10.62
C ILE A 124 -28.03 16.85 -9.66
N ALA A 125 -27.05 17.46 -9.02
CA ALA A 125 -27.25 18.63 -8.16
C ALA A 125 -27.82 19.83 -8.93
N GLN A 126 -27.37 20.08 -10.17
CA GLN A 126 -27.90 21.13 -11.04
C GLN A 126 -29.38 20.96 -11.42
N LYS A 127 -29.94 19.74 -11.29
CA LYS A 127 -31.36 19.47 -11.55
C LYS A 127 -32.23 19.71 -10.32
N ALA A 128 -31.63 19.92 -9.15
CA ALA A 128 -32.39 20.11 -7.92
C ALA A 128 -33.06 21.51 -7.93
N PRO A 129 -34.33 21.61 -7.47
CA PRO A 129 -35.04 22.89 -7.42
C PRO A 129 -34.48 23.85 -6.36
N ALA A 130 -33.70 23.33 -5.41
CA ALA A 130 -32.99 24.05 -4.38
C ALA A 130 -31.68 23.31 -4.05
N GLU A 131 -30.81 23.93 -3.25
CA GLU A 131 -29.53 23.33 -2.86
C GLU A 131 -29.73 21.93 -2.24
N PRO A 132 -29.12 20.88 -2.81
CA PRO A 132 -29.29 19.52 -2.32
C PRO A 132 -28.51 19.29 -1.03
N THR A 133 -29.11 18.59 -0.08
CA THR A 133 -28.45 18.24 1.19
C THR A 133 -27.49 17.07 1.04
N LEU A 134 -26.31 17.19 1.68
CA LEU A 134 -25.34 16.10 1.74
C LEU A 134 -25.73 15.06 2.80
N LEU A 135 -25.37 13.80 2.56
CA LEU A 135 -25.62 12.72 3.51
C LEU A 135 -24.70 12.82 4.72
N HIS A 136 -25.27 12.69 5.92
CA HIS A 136 -24.51 12.56 7.15
C HIS A 136 -23.63 11.28 7.13
N PRO A 137 -22.36 11.31 7.62
CA PRO A 137 -21.43 10.18 7.51
C PRO A 137 -21.96 8.83 8.00
N ARG A 138 -22.65 8.78 9.15
CA ARG A 138 -23.28 7.55 9.67
C ARG A 138 -24.38 7.02 8.74
N THR A 139 -25.15 7.93 8.12
CA THR A 139 -26.18 7.58 7.15
C THR A 139 -25.55 7.05 5.87
N THR A 140 -24.47 7.68 5.41
CA THR A 140 -23.68 7.22 4.26
C THR A 140 -23.15 5.81 4.48
N GLN A 141 -22.52 5.53 5.62
CA GLN A 141 -21.99 4.20 5.94
C GLN A 141 -23.11 3.14 5.94
N ARG A 142 -24.24 3.41 6.61
CA ARG A 142 -25.38 2.48 6.65
C ARG A 142 -25.97 2.25 5.26
N ARG A 143 -26.15 3.31 4.46
CA ARG A 143 -26.68 3.21 3.09
C ARG A 143 -25.71 2.50 2.17
N LEU A 144 -24.41 2.74 2.29
CA LEU A 144 -23.39 2.04 1.52
C LEU A 144 -23.44 0.54 1.76
N LYS A 145 -23.50 0.11 3.03
CA LYS A 145 -23.64 -1.32 3.35
C LYS A 145 -24.88 -1.93 2.68
N LYS A 146 -26.03 -1.26 2.84
CA LYS A 146 -27.27 -1.70 2.21
C LYS A 146 -27.16 -1.79 0.67
N LEU A 147 -26.56 -0.78 0.03
CA LEU A 147 -26.37 -0.78 -1.42
C LEU A 147 -25.43 -1.90 -1.86
N VAL A 148 -24.36 -2.18 -1.11
CA VAL A 148 -23.46 -3.30 -1.40
C VAL A 148 -24.23 -4.62 -1.31
N ASP A 149 -25.01 -4.82 -0.24
CA ASP A 149 -25.81 -6.04 -0.06
C ASP A 149 -26.83 -6.21 -1.22
N GLU A 150 -27.53 -5.13 -1.60
CA GLU A 150 -28.49 -5.12 -2.70
C GLU A 150 -27.85 -5.43 -4.06
N GLU A 151 -26.70 -4.82 -4.37
CA GLU A 151 -25.95 -5.07 -5.60
C GLU A 151 -25.37 -6.48 -5.65
N GLN A 152 -24.84 -6.98 -4.53
CA GLN A 152 -24.38 -8.37 -4.42
C GLN A 152 -25.53 -9.35 -4.69
N HIS A 153 -26.69 -9.17 -4.05
CA HIS A 153 -27.87 -10.00 -4.29
C HIS A 153 -28.33 -9.92 -5.75
N THR A 154 -28.35 -8.74 -6.34
CA THR A 154 -28.75 -8.53 -7.73
C THR A 154 -27.83 -9.28 -8.68
N ILE A 155 -26.52 -9.17 -8.50
CA ILE A 155 -25.53 -9.85 -9.34
C ILE A 155 -25.60 -11.37 -9.12
N LEU A 156 -25.70 -11.85 -7.88
CA LEU A 156 -25.82 -13.27 -7.58
C LEU A 156 -27.12 -13.89 -8.13
N ALA A 157 -28.21 -13.13 -8.23
CA ALA A 157 -29.44 -13.61 -8.86
C ALA A 157 -29.27 -13.93 -10.36
N THR A 158 -28.24 -13.37 -11.00
CA THR A 158 -27.90 -13.69 -12.41
C THR A 158 -27.17 -15.03 -12.55
N LEU A 159 -26.70 -15.63 -11.45
CA LEU A 159 -26.04 -16.93 -11.47
C LEU A 159 -27.03 -18.02 -11.94
N PRO A 160 -26.73 -18.78 -13.00
CA PRO A 160 -27.53 -19.93 -13.40
C PRO A 160 -27.53 -21.03 -12.33
N GLN A 161 -28.61 -21.81 -12.24
CA GLN A 161 -28.78 -22.85 -11.22
C GLN A 161 -27.69 -23.93 -11.28
N ASP A 162 -27.22 -24.26 -12.49
CA ASP A 162 -26.17 -25.27 -12.73
C ASP A 162 -24.77 -24.65 -12.94
N ALA A 163 -24.63 -23.34 -12.71
CA ALA A 163 -23.35 -22.67 -12.90
C ALA A 163 -22.35 -23.00 -11.79
N LYS A 164 -21.08 -23.06 -12.17
CA LYS A 164 -19.97 -23.22 -11.23
C LYS A 164 -19.52 -21.83 -10.74
N LEU A 165 -19.39 -21.70 -9.43
CA LEU A 165 -18.81 -20.52 -8.78
C LEU A 165 -17.36 -20.82 -8.40
N SER A 166 -16.44 -19.98 -8.86
CA SER A 166 -15.04 -20.00 -8.39
C SER A 166 -14.88 -18.92 -7.32
N ILE A 167 -14.26 -19.24 -6.19
CA ILE A 167 -14.00 -18.28 -5.11
C ILE A 167 -12.49 -18.13 -4.96
N ALA A 168 -12.00 -16.90 -5.07
CA ALA A 168 -10.63 -16.55 -4.68
C ALA A 168 -10.62 -15.88 -3.32
N LEU A 169 -9.64 -16.28 -2.52
CA LEU A 169 -9.34 -15.69 -1.23
C LEU A 169 -8.00 -14.96 -1.38
N ASP A 170 -8.02 -13.64 -1.27
CA ASP A 170 -6.82 -12.82 -1.24
C ASP A 170 -6.63 -12.27 0.17
N TYR A 171 -5.46 -12.50 0.75
CA TYR A 171 -5.14 -12.03 2.09
C TYR A 171 -3.86 -11.19 2.05
N TRP A 172 -3.86 -10.09 2.80
CA TRP A 172 -2.67 -9.27 2.93
C TRP A 172 -2.64 -8.57 4.28
N THR A 173 -1.42 -8.19 4.67
CA THR A 173 -1.19 -7.32 5.83
C THR A 173 -0.99 -5.90 5.34
N SER A 174 -1.75 -4.96 5.91
CA SER A 174 -1.62 -3.54 5.64
C SER A 174 -0.32 -2.98 6.23
N PRO A 175 0.12 -1.77 5.80
CA PRO A 175 1.25 -1.09 6.42
C PRO A 175 1.08 -0.85 7.94
N PHE A 176 -0.15 -0.86 8.44
CA PHE A 176 -0.49 -0.69 9.85
C PHE A 176 -0.60 -2.03 10.60
N GLN A 177 -0.05 -3.11 10.04
CA GLN A 177 -0.06 -4.46 10.61
C GLN A 177 -1.46 -5.06 10.81
N GLN A 178 -2.47 -4.53 10.13
CA GLN A 178 -3.81 -5.10 10.12
C GLN A 178 -3.91 -6.12 9.00
N VAL A 179 -4.48 -7.29 9.28
CA VAL A 179 -4.67 -8.33 8.28
C VAL A 179 -6.08 -8.22 7.72
N PHE A 180 -6.21 -8.32 6.40
CA PHE A 180 -7.48 -8.31 5.69
C PHE A 180 -7.58 -9.54 4.80
N ILE A 181 -8.81 -9.99 4.57
CA ILE A 181 -9.17 -10.94 3.53
C ILE A 181 -10.22 -10.35 2.61
N ALA A 182 -10.00 -10.48 1.31
CA ALA A 182 -11.01 -10.28 0.29
C ALA A 182 -11.48 -11.64 -0.23
N ILE A 183 -12.79 -11.82 -0.24
CA ILE A 183 -13.47 -13.00 -0.80
C ILE A 183 -14.10 -12.56 -2.10
N THR A 184 -13.59 -13.07 -3.23
CA THR A 184 -14.07 -12.67 -4.56
C THR A 184 -14.64 -13.88 -5.28
N GLY A 185 -15.89 -13.78 -5.73
CA GLY A 185 -16.58 -14.79 -6.53
C GLY A 185 -16.43 -14.50 -8.03
N TYR A 186 -16.28 -15.56 -8.81
CA TYR A 186 -16.21 -15.53 -10.26
C TYR A 186 -17.15 -16.56 -10.86
N PHE A 187 -17.95 -16.14 -11.83
CA PHE A 187 -18.86 -17.01 -12.54
C PHE A 187 -19.19 -16.44 -13.92
N ILE A 188 -19.88 -17.23 -14.74
CA ILE A 188 -20.45 -16.76 -15.99
C ILE A 188 -21.96 -16.68 -15.80
N ASP A 189 -22.56 -15.54 -16.11
CA ASP A 189 -24.00 -15.32 -15.95
C ASP A 189 -24.82 -15.94 -17.09
N ARG A 190 -26.15 -15.79 -17.01
CA ARG A 190 -27.10 -16.29 -18.02
C ARG A 190 -26.91 -15.66 -19.40
N ASP A 191 -26.30 -14.49 -19.47
CA ASP A 191 -26.01 -13.75 -20.70
C ASP A 191 -24.59 -14.02 -21.23
N TRP A 192 -23.92 -15.03 -20.68
CA TRP A 192 -22.57 -15.45 -21.04
C TRP A 192 -21.49 -14.40 -20.75
N ASN A 193 -21.74 -13.51 -19.79
CA ASN A 193 -20.77 -12.52 -19.33
C ASN A 193 -19.98 -13.05 -18.13
N TYR A 194 -18.67 -12.84 -18.17
CA TYR A 194 -17.81 -13.06 -17.01
C TYR A 194 -18.12 -12.04 -15.91
N ARG A 195 -18.45 -12.54 -14.71
CA ARG A 195 -18.72 -11.73 -13.52
C ARG A 195 -17.63 -11.94 -12.49
N GLU A 196 -17.14 -10.83 -11.96
CA GLU A 196 -16.26 -10.74 -10.79
C GLU A 196 -17.02 -9.95 -9.72
N LEU A 197 -17.19 -10.54 -8.55
CA LEU A 197 -17.94 -9.93 -7.45
C LEU A 197 -17.16 -10.06 -6.13
N LEU A 198 -16.89 -8.93 -5.48
CA LEU A 198 -16.40 -8.92 -4.10
C LEU A 198 -17.55 -9.35 -3.18
N LEU A 199 -17.46 -10.56 -2.62
CA LEU A 199 -18.45 -11.14 -1.71
C LEU A 199 -18.23 -10.67 -0.28
N GLY A 200 -16.97 -10.44 0.11
CA GLY A 200 -16.64 -10.00 1.45
C GLY A 200 -15.27 -9.33 1.51
N PHE A 201 -15.13 -8.38 2.43
CA PHE A 201 -13.87 -7.73 2.76
C PHE A 201 -13.81 -7.57 4.27
N GLU A 202 -13.04 -8.43 4.92
CA GLU A 202 -13.09 -8.54 6.38
C GLU A 202 -11.70 -8.36 7.00
N PRO A 203 -11.59 -7.62 8.12
CA PRO A 203 -10.39 -7.66 8.94
C PRO A 203 -10.28 -9.03 9.62
N LEU A 204 -9.07 -9.57 9.69
CA LEU A 204 -8.78 -10.81 10.39
C LEU A 204 -8.04 -10.52 11.70
N ASP A 205 -8.39 -11.26 12.75
CA ASP A 205 -7.58 -11.33 13.95
C ASP A 205 -6.35 -12.24 13.77
N ARG A 206 -5.47 -12.28 14.78
CA ARG A 206 -4.22 -13.07 14.71
C ARG A 206 -4.45 -14.58 14.60
N ALA A 207 -5.53 -15.11 15.18
CA ALA A 207 -5.79 -16.55 15.16
C ALA A 207 -6.18 -17.00 13.75
N HIS A 208 -7.07 -16.26 13.09
CA HIS A 208 -7.48 -16.53 11.72
C HIS A 208 -6.35 -16.25 10.71
N SER A 209 -5.46 -15.29 11.00
CA SER A 209 -4.29 -15.00 10.15
C SER A 209 -3.33 -16.18 10.01
N ALA A 210 -3.14 -16.97 11.08
CA ALA A 210 -2.24 -18.12 11.05
C ALA A 210 -2.74 -19.21 10.09
N ILE A 211 -4.05 -19.46 10.07
CA ILE A 211 -4.72 -20.48 9.25
C ILE A 211 -4.59 -20.19 7.75
N ILE A 212 -4.55 -18.91 7.36
CA ILE A 212 -4.54 -18.50 5.94
C ILE A 212 -3.10 -18.25 5.43
N SER A 213 -2.15 -17.99 6.33
CA SER A 213 -0.77 -17.62 6.00
C SER A 213 0.09 -18.75 5.41
N ASP A 214 -0.17 -20.01 5.74
CA ASP A 214 0.59 -21.19 5.30
C ASP A 214 -0.16 -21.93 4.17
N ASN A 215 0.00 -21.45 2.95
CA ASN A 215 -0.66 -21.94 1.73
C ASN A 215 -0.35 -23.43 1.36
N ALA A 216 0.28 -24.22 2.22
CA ALA A 216 0.61 -25.62 1.99
C ALA A 216 -0.25 -26.60 2.81
N SER A 217 -0.44 -26.38 4.11
CA SER A 217 -1.10 -27.32 5.04
C SER A 217 -2.52 -26.90 5.41
N ASN A 218 -2.74 -25.67 5.87
CA ASN A 218 -4.02 -25.27 6.45
C ASN A 218 -5.11 -24.95 5.42
N ASN A 219 -4.75 -24.79 4.14
CA ASN A 219 -5.75 -24.60 3.08
C ASN A 219 -6.54 -25.87 2.76
N THR A 220 -6.00 -27.05 3.06
CA THR A 220 -6.77 -28.30 3.01
C THR A 220 -7.80 -28.30 4.13
N THR A 221 -7.42 -27.86 5.33
CA THR A 221 -8.33 -27.70 6.48
C THR A 221 -9.42 -26.67 6.19
N LEU A 222 -9.10 -25.55 5.56
CA LEU A 222 -10.10 -24.54 5.17
C LEU A 222 -11.10 -25.11 4.17
N VAL A 223 -10.62 -25.80 3.12
CA VAL A 223 -11.49 -26.42 2.11
C VAL A 223 -12.39 -27.46 2.77
N GLN A 224 -11.86 -28.27 3.68
CA GLN A 224 -12.65 -29.23 4.45
C GLN A 224 -13.71 -28.53 5.30
N ALA A 225 -13.35 -27.48 6.05
CA ALA A 225 -14.30 -26.74 6.88
C ALA A 225 -15.42 -26.07 6.04
N VAL A 226 -15.08 -25.59 4.84
CA VAL A 226 -16.08 -25.07 3.90
C VAL A 226 -16.99 -26.19 3.40
N GLN A 227 -16.43 -27.36 3.04
CA GLN A 227 -17.22 -28.53 2.65
C GLN A 227 -18.16 -28.98 3.77
N ASP A 228 -17.65 -29.12 5.00
CA ASP A 228 -18.43 -29.51 6.18
C ASP A 228 -19.57 -28.50 6.45
N SER A 229 -19.29 -27.21 6.27
CA SER A 229 -20.31 -26.14 6.40
C SER A 229 -21.39 -26.26 5.34
N ILE A 230 -21.03 -26.55 4.09
CA ILE A 230 -21.99 -26.79 3.00
C ILE A 230 -22.83 -28.04 3.27
N ASP A 231 -22.19 -29.14 3.69
CA ASP A 231 -22.87 -30.40 3.98
C ASP A 231 -23.88 -30.23 5.14
N SER A 232 -23.56 -29.38 6.11
CA SER A 232 -24.45 -29.04 7.22
C SER A 232 -25.77 -28.36 6.78
N LEU A 233 -25.79 -27.70 5.61
CA LEU A 233 -26.98 -27.09 5.03
C LEU A 233 -27.96 -28.13 4.43
N LYS A 234 -27.59 -29.42 4.38
CA LYS A 234 -28.43 -30.53 3.91
C LYS A 234 -29.06 -30.27 2.53
N LEU A 235 -28.27 -29.70 1.61
CA LEU A 235 -28.71 -29.42 0.26
C LEU A 235 -28.95 -30.74 -0.51
N PRO A 236 -29.98 -30.82 -1.37
CA PRO A 236 -30.33 -32.03 -2.11
C PRO A 236 -29.22 -32.52 -3.06
N ASN A 237 -28.29 -31.63 -3.42
CA ASN A 237 -27.04 -31.95 -4.11
C ASN A 237 -25.93 -31.11 -3.46
N SER A 238 -25.17 -31.69 -2.52
CA SER A 238 -24.07 -30.95 -1.89
C SER A 238 -22.96 -30.70 -2.93
N PRO A 239 -22.61 -29.44 -3.22
CA PRO A 239 -21.56 -29.14 -4.17
C PRO A 239 -20.20 -29.59 -3.64
N VAL A 240 -19.38 -30.16 -4.53
CA VAL A 240 -18.00 -30.54 -4.22
C VAL A 240 -17.09 -29.31 -4.32
N VAL A 241 -16.43 -28.96 -3.22
CA VAL A 241 -15.46 -27.87 -3.19
C VAL A 241 -14.12 -28.37 -3.73
N VAL A 242 -13.71 -27.83 -4.87
CA VAL A 242 -12.41 -28.15 -5.50
C VAL A 242 -11.41 -27.05 -5.19
N ARG A 243 -10.27 -27.44 -4.59
CA ARG A 243 -9.16 -26.52 -4.34
C ARG A 243 -8.32 -26.32 -5.61
N ILE A 244 -8.14 -25.06 -5.99
CA ILE A 244 -7.21 -24.67 -7.06
C ILE A 244 -6.05 -23.87 -6.43
N PRO A 245 -4.81 -24.39 -6.45
CA PRO A 245 -3.65 -23.62 -5.99
C PRO A 245 -3.43 -22.36 -6.81
N CYS A 246 -3.09 -21.25 -6.16
CA CYS A 246 -2.74 -20.01 -6.85
C CYS A 246 -1.37 -20.15 -7.52
N LEU A 247 -1.35 -20.19 -8.87
CA LEU A 247 -0.11 -20.32 -9.64
C LEU A 247 0.88 -19.20 -9.33
N ALA A 248 0.40 -17.96 -9.21
CA ALA A 248 1.27 -16.83 -8.90
C ALA A 248 1.95 -17.00 -7.51
N HIS A 249 1.28 -17.67 -6.56
CA HIS A 249 1.89 -18.04 -5.29
C HIS A 249 2.91 -19.18 -5.45
N ILE A 250 2.64 -20.18 -6.29
CA ILE A 250 3.58 -21.28 -6.58
C ILE A 250 4.87 -20.74 -7.22
N ILE A 251 4.76 -19.85 -8.21
CA ILE A 251 5.90 -19.15 -8.82
C ILE A 251 6.71 -18.44 -7.74
N GLN A 252 6.04 -17.78 -6.79
CA GLN A 252 6.71 -17.12 -5.68
C GLN A 252 7.38 -18.08 -4.70
N LEU A 253 6.79 -19.25 -4.43
CA LEU A 253 7.40 -20.26 -3.58
C LEU A 253 8.67 -20.83 -4.23
N SER A 254 8.64 -21.07 -5.54
CA SER A 254 9.83 -21.49 -6.30
C SER A 254 10.93 -20.41 -6.27
N LEU A 255 10.57 -19.14 -6.49
CA LEU A 255 11.53 -18.02 -6.39
C LEU A 255 12.11 -17.88 -4.98
N ARG A 256 11.29 -18.08 -3.95
CA ARG A 256 11.74 -18.04 -2.55
C ARG A 256 12.70 -19.18 -2.23
N GLU A 257 12.44 -20.39 -2.73
CA GLU A 257 13.37 -21.51 -2.55
C GLU A 257 14.71 -21.24 -3.23
N LEU A 258 14.68 -20.68 -4.45
CA LEU A 258 15.85 -20.26 -5.19
C LEU A 258 16.65 -19.19 -4.41
N LEU A 259 16.02 -18.09 -4.02
CA LEU A 259 16.70 -17.00 -3.31
C LEU A 259 17.09 -17.40 -1.88
N GLY A 260 16.30 -18.22 -1.20
CA GLY A 260 16.58 -18.78 0.11
C GLY A 260 17.83 -19.65 0.12
N SER A 261 18.03 -20.45 -0.95
CA SER A 261 19.19 -21.33 -1.11
C SER A 261 20.51 -20.56 -1.18
N VAL A 262 20.52 -19.37 -1.78
CA VAL A 262 21.67 -18.45 -1.77
C VAL A 262 21.65 -17.44 -0.61
N LYS A 263 20.76 -17.66 0.38
CA LYS A 263 20.54 -16.77 1.55
C LYS A 263 20.25 -15.32 1.16
N ALA A 264 19.72 -15.12 -0.04
CA ALA A 264 19.42 -13.84 -0.66
C ALA A 264 18.08 -13.26 -0.21
N ASP A 265 17.21 -13.99 0.49
CA ASP A 265 15.87 -13.50 0.83
C ASP A 265 15.87 -12.25 1.72
N PRO A 266 15.04 -11.22 1.41
CA PRO A 266 14.86 -10.06 2.29
C PRO A 266 14.24 -10.45 3.64
N GLN A 267 14.59 -9.72 4.71
CA GLN A 267 14.17 -9.99 6.10
C GLN A 267 13.22 -8.93 6.69
N ASN A 268 12.80 -7.99 5.86
CA ASN A 268 12.03 -6.85 6.31
C ASN A 268 10.53 -7.11 6.05
N ASP A 269 9.78 -7.29 7.13
CA ASP A 269 8.31 -7.29 7.10
C ASP A 269 7.74 -5.85 7.09
N THR A 270 8.57 -4.84 7.42
CA THR A 270 8.21 -3.41 7.45
C THR A 270 9.29 -2.53 6.79
N LYS A 271 8.88 -1.33 6.35
CA LYS A 271 9.75 -0.35 5.68
C LYS A 271 10.74 0.35 6.62
N ASP A 272 10.46 0.36 7.92
CA ASP A 272 11.17 1.16 8.94
C ASP A 272 12.26 0.37 9.66
N ARG A 273 13.36 0.06 8.98
CA ARG A 273 14.58 -0.39 9.67
C ARG A 273 15.73 0.57 9.43
N ASN A 274 16.46 0.86 10.50
CA ASN A 274 17.68 1.63 10.44
C ASN A 274 18.76 0.85 9.68
N VAL A 275 19.65 1.59 9.03
CA VAL A 275 20.74 1.04 8.21
C VAL A 275 21.62 0.06 9.00
N SER A 276 21.84 0.31 10.29
CA SER A 276 22.61 -0.54 11.20
C SER A 276 22.05 -1.97 11.30
N ASP A 277 20.73 -2.10 11.38
CA ASP A 277 20.07 -3.38 11.67
C ASP A 277 20.12 -4.28 10.43
N ILE A 278 19.95 -3.69 9.25
CA ILE A 278 20.10 -4.38 7.97
C ILE A 278 21.54 -4.88 7.82
N GLN A 279 22.53 -4.09 8.22
CA GLN A 279 23.94 -4.47 8.15
C GLN A 279 24.29 -5.59 9.16
N ALA A 280 23.82 -5.51 10.40
CA ALA A 280 24.07 -6.53 11.42
C ALA A 280 23.46 -7.89 11.04
N GLN A 281 22.21 -7.89 10.56
CA GLN A 281 21.53 -9.12 10.10
C GLN A 281 22.22 -9.73 8.87
N ALA A 282 22.66 -8.88 7.95
CA ALA A 282 23.40 -9.29 6.77
C ALA A 282 24.75 -9.93 7.12
N GLN A 283 25.51 -9.32 8.04
CA GLN A 283 26.79 -9.85 8.52
C GLN A 283 26.60 -11.21 9.19
N ALA A 284 25.61 -11.34 10.09
CA ALA A 284 25.28 -12.61 10.72
C ALA A 284 24.94 -13.72 9.70
N ARG A 285 24.28 -13.38 8.59
CA ARG A 285 24.01 -14.33 7.50
C ARG A 285 25.22 -14.66 6.66
N SER A 286 26.04 -13.67 6.32
CA SER A 286 27.30 -13.90 5.61
C SER A 286 28.16 -14.91 6.37
N LEU A 287 28.25 -14.78 7.70
CA LEU A 287 29.00 -15.73 8.55
C LEU A 287 28.44 -17.16 8.50
N ARG A 288 27.13 -17.33 8.29
CA ARG A 288 26.48 -18.65 8.17
C ARG A 288 26.48 -19.17 6.73
N ALA A 289 26.72 -18.34 5.74
CA ALA A 289 26.69 -18.69 4.31
C ALA A 289 27.97 -19.42 3.91
N SER A 290 27.86 -20.34 2.95
CA SER A 290 29.07 -20.94 2.36
C SER A 290 29.92 -19.86 1.69
N GLN A 291 31.23 -20.09 1.54
CA GLN A 291 32.13 -19.10 0.93
C GLN A 291 31.69 -18.69 -0.49
N SER A 292 31.06 -19.61 -1.22
CA SER A 292 30.44 -19.36 -2.53
C SER A 292 29.18 -18.49 -2.47
N GLU A 293 28.33 -18.67 -1.45
CA GLU A 293 27.09 -17.89 -1.25
C GLU A 293 27.38 -16.47 -0.76
N GLN A 294 28.41 -16.30 0.09
CA GLN A 294 28.77 -15.01 0.70
C GLN A 294 28.88 -13.89 -0.33
N VAL A 295 29.40 -14.20 -1.52
CA VAL A 295 29.62 -13.22 -2.59
C VAL A 295 28.29 -12.61 -3.07
N ILE A 296 27.25 -13.41 -3.28
CA ILE A 296 25.94 -12.92 -3.76
C ILE A 296 25.20 -12.18 -2.65
N VAL A 297 25.26 -12.72 -1.43
CA VAL A 297 24.66 -12.10 -0.25
C VAL A 297 25.24 -10.70 -0.06
N GLN A 298 26.56 -10.54 -0.16
CA GLN A 298 27.22 -9.24 -0.02
C GLN A 298 26.76 -8.23 -1.09
N THR A 299 26.64 -8.64 -2.35
CA THR A 299 26.10 -7.78 -3.43
C THR A 299 24.71 -7.26 -3.09
N LEU A 300 23.80 -8.13 -2.67
CA LEU A 300 22.43 -7.75 -2.32
C LEU A 300 22.38 -6.85 -1.08
N VAL A 301 23.25 -7.10 -0.11
CA VAL A 301 23.38 -6.30 1.12
C VAL A 301 23.81 -4.87 0.80
N LYS A 302 24.76 -4.70 -0.12
CA LYS A 302 25.19 -3.36 -0.57
C LYS A 302 24.04 -2.60 -1.23
N ILE A 303 23.31 -3.23 -2.15
CA ILE A 303 22.17 -2.60 -2.84
C ILE A 303 21.07 -2.20 -1.85
N ARG A 304 20.70 -3.12 -0.94
CA ARG A 304 19.69 -2.87 0.10
C ARG A 304 20.13 -1.77 1.05
N GLY A 305 21.38 -1.81 1.50
CA GLY A 305 21.98 -0.82 2.40
C GLY A 305 22.01 0.58 1.79
N LEU A 306 22.44 0.70 0.53
CA LEU A 306 22.43 1.97 -0.20
C LEU A 306 21.01 2.51 -0.36
N THR A 307 20.07 1.64 -0.75
CA THR A 307 18.66 2.01 -0.93
C THR A 307 18.05 2.55 0.36
N VAL A 308 18.26 1.89 1.49
CA VAL A 308 17.77 2.35 2.80
C VAL A 308 18.47 3.65 3.20
N PHE A 309 19.78 3.74 3.01
CA PHE A 309 20.54 4.94 3.36
C PHE A 309 20.05 6.19 2.62
N ILE A 310 19.84 6.07 1.30
CA ILE A 310 19.31 7.16 0.46
C ILE A 310 17.89 7.51 0.89
N ASN A 311 17.01 6.51 1.02
CA ASN A 311 15.58 6.76 1.30
C ASN A 311 15.30 7.23 2.73
N ALA A 312 16.25 7.08 3.67
CA ALA A 312 16.08 7.46 5.07
C ALA A 312 16.00 8.98 5.32
N SER A 313 16.41 9.84 4.38
CA SER A 313 16.36 11.29 4.54
C SER A 313 15.98 11.99 3.23
N PRO A 314 15.08 13.00 3.27
CA PRO A 314 14.78 13.82 2.10
C PRO A 314 16.02 14.47 1.49
N GLN A 315 16.94 14.98 2.31
CA GLN A 315 18.18 15.60 1.85
C GLN A 315 19.04 14.61 1.05
N ARG A 316 19.22 13.38 1.56
CA ARG A 316 19.97 12.33 0.84
C ARG A 316 19.31 11.94 -0.48
N ARG A 317 17.98 11.91 -0.52
CA ARG A 317 17.24 11.68 -1.77
C ARG A 317 17.45 12.82 -2.76
N ASP A 318 17.40 14.06 -2.30
CA ASP A 318 17.60 15.23 -3.15
C ASP A 318 19.03 15.26 -3.71
N ASP A 319 20.02 14.98 -2.87
CA ASP A 319 21.42 14.82 -3.27
C ASP A 319 21.56 13.74 -4.37
N PHE A 320 20.90 12.59 -4.18
CA PHE A 320 20.88 11.52 -5.16
C PHE A 320 20.15 11.90 -6.47
N PHE A 321 19.06 12.68 -6.38
CA PHE A 321 18.35 13.18 -7.55
C PHE A 321 19.18 14.18 -8.35
N ARG A 322 20.05 14.96 -7.69
CA ARG A 322 20.96 15.89 -8.39
C ARG A 322 21.94 15.17 -9.33
N LEU A 323 22.32 13.92 -9.02
CA LEU A 323 23.19 13.09 -9.87
C LEU A 323 22.50 12.57 -11.14
N GLN A 324 21.17 12.64 -11.22
CA GLN A 324 20.40 12.12 -12.36
C GLN A 324 20.15 13.23 -13.39
N THR A 325 21.05 13.47 -14.33
CA THR A 325 20.94 14.61 -15.25
C THR A 325 19.82 14.49 -16.29
N ASN A 326 19.39 13.26 -16.62
CA ASN A 326 18.49 12.99 -17.74
C ASN A 326 17.19 12.30 -17.29
N GLY A 327 16.05 12.84 -17.76
CA GLY A 327 14.73 12.26 -17.57
C GLY A 327 14.12 12.45 -16.17
N ALA A 328 13.07 11.68 -15.89
CA ALA A 328 12.40 11.72 -14.58
C ALA A 328 13.35 11.24 -13.47
N LYS A 329 13.40 11.98 -12.36
CA LYS A 329 14.18 11.62 -11.17
C LYS A 329 13.58 10.37 -10.53
N LEU A 330 14.42 9.35 -10.31
CA LEU A 330 14.00 8.06 -9.81
C LEU A 330 14.68 7.73 -8.48
N ALA A 331 13.87 7.41 -7.46
CA ALA A 331 14.41 6.90 -6.20
C ALA A 331 14.78 5.40 -6.32
N PRO A 332 15.75 4.92 -5.52
CA PRO A 332 15.97 3.48 -5.35
C PRO A 332 14.72 2.79 -4.77
N ILE A 333 14.45 1.55 -5.22
CA ILE A 333 13.30 0.76 -4.76
C ILE A 333 13.78 -0.19 -3.66
N GLN A 334 13.15 -0.13 -2.50
CA GLN A 334 13.46 -1.03 -1.39
C GLN A 334 12.86 -2.42 -1.60
N ASP A 335 13.65 -3.42 -1.27
CA ASP A 335 13.24 -4.83 -1.24
C ASP A 335 12.28 -5.11 -0.08
N VAL A 336 11.22 -5.88 -0.33
CA VAL A 336 10.16 -6.14 0.64
C VAL A 336 9.76 -7.60 0.59
N ARG A 337 9.93 -8.31 1.71
CA ARG A 337 9.72 -9.77 1.79
C ARG A 337 8.31 -10.21 1.43
N THR A 338 7.32 -9.46 1.87
CA THR A 338 5.90 -9.75 1.62
C THR A 338 5.43 -9.36 0.22
N ARG A 339 6.26 -8.66 -0.57
CA ARG A 339 5.93 -8.25 -1.94
C ARG A 339 6.74 -9.06 -2.93
N TRP A 340 6.15 -10.12 -3.46
CA TRP A 340 6.71 -11.04 -4.45
C TRP A 340 7.55 -10.49 -5.62
N LYS A 341 7.34 -9.23 -6.03
CA LYS A 341 8.05 -8.59 -7.16
C LYS A 341 9.22 -7.71 -6.74
N SER A 342 9.44 -7.52 -5.43
CA SER A 342 10.30 -6.48 -4.89
C SER A 342 11.79 -6.69 -5.19
N THR A 343 12.31 -7.91 -5.05
CA THR A 343 13.73 -8.23 -5.35
C THR A 343 14.09 -7.87 -6.79
N PHE A 344 13.32 -8.36 -7.77
CA PHE A 344 13.56 -8.04 -9.19
C PHE A 344 13.45 -6.55 -9.47
N LEU A 345 12.42 -5.87 -8.94
CA LEU A 345 12.24 -4.43 -9.13
C LEU A 345 13.36 -3.60 -8.49
N MET A 346 13.86 -4.00 -7.31
CA MET A 346 15.03 -3.39 -6.68
C MET A 346 16.25 -3.54 -7.58
N LEU A 347 16.57 -4.76 -8.02
CA LEU A 347 17.73 -5.03 -8.86
C LEU A 347 17.65 -4.27 -10.19
N ARG A 348 16.47 -4.24 -10.82
CA ARG A 348 16.25 -3.55 -12.10
C ARG A 348 16.40 -2.05 -11.93
N ARG A 349 15.89 -1.49 -10.83
CA ARG A 349 16.05 -0.07 -10.50
C ARG A 349 17.50 0.27 -10.19
N ALA A 350 18.18 -0.55 -9.39
CA ALA A 350 19.58 -0.37 -9.04
C ALA A 350 20.46 -0.40 -10.29
N LYS A 351 20.24 -1.35 -11.21
CA LYS A 351 20.95 -1.43 -12.48
C LYS A 351 20.71 -0.22 -13.37
N ARG A 352 19.45 0.24 -13.49
CA ARG A 352 19.12 1.47 -14.24
C ARG A 352 19.81 2.71 -13.66
N LEU A 353 20.01 2.72 -12.36
CA LEU A 353 20.65 3.80 -11.61
C LEU A 353 22.12 3.53 -11.30
N SER A 354 22.79 2.61 -12.00
CA SER A 354 24.14 2.17 -11.65
C SER A 354 25.14 3.34 -11.58
N LYS A 355 25.16 4.20 -12.61
CA LYS A 355 26.04 5.38 -12.65
C LYS A 355 25.76 6.36 -11.48
N PRO A 356 24.51 6.84 -11.27
CA PRO A 356 24.19 7.64 -10.08
C PRO A 356 24.52 6.95 -8.76
N CYS A 357 24.31 5.63 -8.64
CA CYS A 357 24.64 4.87 -7.42
C CYS A 357 26.15 4.85 -7.16
N ASP A 358 26.96 4.63 -8.20
CA ASP A 358 28.42 4.59 -8.09
C ASP A 358 28.96 6.00 -7.76
N GLU A 359 28.48 7.05 -8.43
CA GLU A 359 28.84 8.45 -8.15
C GLU A 359 28.41 8.89 -6.75
N TYR A 360 27.24 8.46 -6.28
CA TYR A 360 26.80 8.75 -4.91
C TYR A 360 27.72 8.08 -3.87
N CYS A 361 28.14 6.85 -4.13
CA CYS A 361 29.11 6.14 -3.28
C CYS A 361 30.49 6.83 -3.27
N ASP A 362 30.85 7.45 -4.39
CA ASP A 362 32.12 8.17 -4.55
C ASP A 362 32.16 9.51 -3.82
N ASN A 363 31.06 10.26 -3.86
CA ASN A 363 30.99 11.62 -3.36
C ASN A 363 30.56 11.72 -1.88
N ILE A 364 29.84 10.71 -1.39
CA ILE A 364 29.29 10.68 -0.03
C ILE A 364 29.82 9.41 0.61
N GLY A 365 30.47 9.49 1.79
CA GLY A 365 31.18 8.42 2.53
C GLY A 365 30.43 7.08 2.73
N THR A 366 30.04 6.46 1.63
CA THR A 366 29.17 5.31 1.45
C THR A 366 29.83 4.30 0.53
N GLN A 367 31.16 4.41 0.36
CA GLN A 367 32.02 3.49 -0.37
C GLN A 367 31.82 2.02 -0.01
N LYS A 368 31.43 1.73 1.24
CA LYS A 368 31.04 0.38 1.69
C LYS A 368 29.90 -0.24 0.89
N TYR A 369 29.07 0.56 0.22
CA TYR A 369 27.98 0.10 -0.63
C TYR A 369 28.31 0.11 -2.13
N LYS A 370 29.52 0.55 -2.52
CA LYS A 370 29.90 0.57 -3.93
C LYS A 370 30.02 -0.85 -4.46
N LEU A 371 29.39 -1.09 -5.61
CA LEU A 371 29.48 -2.37 -6.31
C LEU A 371 30.68 -2.35 -7.26
N SER A 372 31.46 -3.42 -7.22
CA SER A 372 32.49 -3.71 -8.21
C SER A 372 31.88 -4.14 -9.54
N LYS A 373 32.69 -4.15 -10.61
CA LYS A 373 32.28 -4.69 -11.91
C LYS A 373 31.81 -6.15 -11.82
N ALA A 374 32.42 -6.94 -10.93
CA ALA A 374 32.03 -8.34 -10.71
C ALA A 374 30.66 -8.45 -10.01
N GLU A 375 30.37 -7.59 -9.04
CA GLU A 375 29.07 -7.53 -8.35
C GLU A 375 27.97 -7.03 -9.30
N TRP A 376 28.26 -6.05 -10.15
CA TRP A 376 27.31 -5.63 -11.20
C TRP A 376 26.99 -6.74 -12.20
N ARG A 377 27.96 -7.62 -12.52
CA ARG A 377 27.68 -8.83 -13.32
C ARG A 377 26.80 -9.83 -12.57
N GLN A 378 26.93 -9.95 -11.26
CA GLN A 378 26.02 -10.80 -10.46
C GLN A 378 24.59 -10.26 -10.51
N VAL A 379 24.41 -8.94 -10.45
CA VAL A 379 23.10 -8.29 -10.63
C VAL A 379 22.48 -8.66 -11.97
N ASP A 380 23.27 -8.65 -13.06
CA ASP A 380 22.77 -9.03 -14.39
C ASP A 380 22.29 -10.49 -14.43
N TYR A 381 23.03 -11.41 -13.82
CA TYR A 381 22.61 -12.82 -13.71
C TYR A 381 21.33 -12.97 -12.88
N LEU A 382 21.24 -12.30 -11.73
CA LEU A 382 20.03 -12.34 -10.90
C LEU A 382 18.83 -11.74 -11.63
N LEU A 383 19.02 -10.68 -12.41
CA LEU A 383 17.96 -10.10 -13.24
C LEU A 383 17.46 -11.09 -14.28
N TYR A 384 18.36 -11.70 -15.04
CA TYR A 384 18.01 -12.74 -16.01
C TYR A 384 17.22 -13.88 -15.37
N ILE A 385 17.75 -14.43 -14.27
CA ILE A 385 17.13 -15.57 -13.59
C ILE A 385 15.75 -15.23 -13.03
N THR A 386 15.59 -14.04 -12.46
CA THR A 386 14.34 -13.67 -11.77
C THR A 386 13.29 -13.00 -12.67
N GLU A 387 13.65 -12.65 -13.91
CA GLU A 387 12.75 -11.96 -14.86
C GLU A 387 11.47 -12.76 -15.18
N PRO A 388 11.52 -14.06 -15.53
CA PRO A 388 10.30 -14.80 -15.86
C PRO A 388 9.32 -14.87 -14.70
N PHE A 389 9.81 -15.02 -13.47
CA PHE A 389 9.00 -14.98 -12.25
C PHE A 389 8.27 -13.64 -12.11
N TYR A 390 8.97 -12.53 -12.31
CA TYR A 390 8.35 -11.20 -12.29
C TYR A 390 7.33 -11.02 -13.42
N ARG A 391 7.65 -11.47 -14.65
CA ARG A 391 6.79 -11.34 -15.82
C ARG A 391 5.49 -12.13 -15.62
N PHE A 392 5.56 -13.42 -15.31
CA PHE A 392 4.38 -14.27 -15.17
C PHE A 392 3.53 -13.87 -13.97
N THR A 393 4.13 -13.56 -12.81
CA THR A 393 3.36 -13.01 -11.69
C THR A 393 2.71 -11.67 -12.04
N THR A 394 3.32 -10.85 -12.90
CA THR A 394 2.73 -9.59 -13.35
C THR A 394 1.57 -9.76 -14.30
N VAL A 395 1.67 -10.70 -15.25
CA VAL A 395 0.56 -11.05 -16.14
C VAL A 395 -0.62 -11.58 -15.31
N LEU A 396 -0.37 -12.59 -14.46
CA LEU A 396 -1.42 -13.20 -13.64
C LEU A 396 -2.10 -12.21 -12.68
N SER A 397 -1.38 -11.20 -12.15
CA SER A 397 -2.00 -10.19 -11.28
C SER A 397 -2.79 -9.09 -12.00
N LYS A 398 -2.55 -8.88 -13.30
CA LYS A 398 -3.16 -7.76 -14.05
C LYS A 398 -4.36 -8.19 -14.88
N THR A 399 -4.42 -9.47 -15.21
CA THR A 399 -5.45 -10.02 -16.09
C THR A 399 -6.81 -10.02 -15.38
N LYS A 400 -7.81 -9.42 -16.03
CA LYS A 400 -9.23 -9.49 -15.65
C LYS A 400 -10.00 -10.56 -16.42
N GLU A 401 -9.27 -11.38 -17.17
CA GLU A 401 -9.78 -12.43 -18.04
C GLU A 401 -9.51 -13.81 -17.45
N ILE A 402 -10.04 -14.83 -18.10
CA ILE A 402 -9.87 -16.23 -17.70
C ILE A 402 -8.40 -16.64 -17.88
N THR A 403 -7.73 -17.11 -16.83
CA THR A 403 -6.27 -17.40 -16.86
C THR A 403 -5.91 -18.88 -16.78
N VAL A 404 -6.87 -19.78 -16.49
CA VAL A 404 -6.59 -21.20 -16.22
C VAL A 404 -5.88 -21.92 -17.37
N HIS A 405 -6.17 -21.53 -18.61
CA HIS A 405 -5.60 -22.11 -19.82
C HIS A 405 -4.12 -21.78 -20.04
N HIS A 406 -3.59 -20.77 -19.33
CA HIS A 406 -2.16 -20.42 -19.39
C HIS A 406 -1.29 -21.24 -18.46
N ILE A 407 -1.88 -22.02 -17.53
CA ILE A 407 -1.13 -22.65 -16.44
C ILE A 407 -0.01 -23.55 -16.95
N PHE A 408 -0.31 -24.45 -17.89
CA PHE A 408 0.73 -25.33 -18.44
C PHE A 408 1.76 -24.57 -19.28
N GLY A 409 1.35 -23.59 -20.07
CA GLY A 409 2.29 -22.74 -20.82
C GLY A 409 3.26 -22.00 -19.90
N ILE A 410 2.80 -21.51 -18.75
CA ILE A 410 3.64 -20.85 -17.75
C ILE A 410 4.59 -21.85 -17.08
N TYR A 411 4.13 -23.06 -16.73
CA TYR A 411 5.01 -24.10 -16.20
C TYR A 411 6.11 -24.48 -17.20
N ASN A 412 5.75 -24.76 -18.44
CA ASN A 412 6.71 -25.14 -19.49
C ASN A 412 7.76 -24.04 -19.70
N ALA A 413 7.33 -22.79 -19.82
CA ALA A 413 8.26 -21.66 -20.00
C ALA A 413 9.17 -21.44 -18.77
N LEU A 414 8.69 -21.73 -17.56
CA LEU A 414 9.54 -21.68 -16.36
C LEU A 414 10.52 -22.85 -16.30
N PHE A 415 10.09 -24.07 -16.66
CA PHE A 415 10.97 -25.24 -16.72
C PHE A 415 12.07 -25.05 -17.76
N GLU A 416 11.72 -24.62 -18.98
CA GLU A 416 12.68 -24.29 -20.04
C GLU A 416 13.70 -23.26 -19.56
N HIS A 417 13.25 -22.17 -18.94
CA HIS A 417 14.14 -21.15 -18.37
C HIS A 417 15.09 -21.72 -17.29
N PHE A 418 14.58 -22.60 -16.41
CA PHE A 418 15.42 -23.28 -15.42
C PHE A 418 16.45 -24.19 -16.07
N GLU A 419 16.03 -25.04 -17.00
CA GLU A 419 16.87 -26.01 -17.69
C GLU A 419 17.98 -25.32 -18.49
N GLU A 420 17.64 -24.27 -19.25
CA GLU A 420 18.62 -23.44 -19.95
C GLU A 420 19.61 -22.78 -18.99
N SER A 421 19.11 -22.17 -17.90
CA SER A 421 19.95 -21.50 -16.90
C SER A 421 20.88 -22.48 -16.20
N ILE A 422 20.39 -23.68 -15.88
CA ILE A 422 21.17 -24.78 -15.28
C ILE A 422 22.25 -25.23 -16.28
N ALA A 423 21.89 -25.53 -17.52
CA ALA A 423 22.82 -25.96 -18.56
C ALA A 423 23.96 -24.95 -18.78
N GLN A 424 23.64 -23.65 -18.81
CA GLN A 424 24.64 -22.58 -18.97
C GLN A 424 25.60 -22.45 -17.77
N LEU A 425 25.15 -22.80 -16.56
CA LEU A 425 25.92 -22.65 -15.33
C LEU A 425 26.66 -23.92 -14.89
N THR A 426 26.21 -25.11 -15.30
CA THR A 426 26.87 -26.39 -15.05
C THR A 426 28.37 -26.39 -15.36
N PRO A 427 28.85 -25.90 -16.53
CA PRO A 427 30.28 -25.90 -16.83
C PRO A 427 31.07 -24.80 -16.07
N LYS A 428 30.42 -23.94 -15.28
CA LYS A 428 31.08 -22.79 -14.64
C LYS A 428 31.62 -23.18 -13.27
N THR A 429 32.90 -22.89 -13.04
CA THR A 429 33.59 -23.22 -11.79
C THR A 429 33.59 -22.10 -10.76
N ILE A 430 33.23 -20.88 -11.16
CA ILE A 430 33.27 -19.67 -10.32
C ILE A 430 32.34 -19.85 -9.10
N PRO A 431 32.80 -19.58 -7.87
CA PRO A 431 32.05 -19.89 -6.63
C PRO A 431 30.60 -19.37 -6.61
N TRP A 432 30.38 -18.09 -6.91
CA TRP A 432 29.02 -17.53 -6.91
C TRP A 432 28.14 -18.10 -8.01
N LYS A 433 28.71 -18.54 -9.14
CA LYS A 433 27.95 -19.22 -10.20
C LYS A 433 27.51 -20.62 -9.78
N LYS A 434 28.36 -21.34 -9.04
CA LYS A 434 27.97 -22.63 -8.43
C LYS A 434 26.86 -22.46 -7.39
N ALA A 435 26.91 -21.39 -6.59
CA ALA A 435 25.83 -21.07 -5.65
C ALA A 435 24.50 -20.79 -6.36
N ILE A 436 24.53 -20.05 -7.49
CA ILE A 436 23.34 -19.85 -8.33
C ILE A 436 22.84 -21.17 -8.92
N LEU A 437 23.73 -22.04 -9.39
CA LEU A 437 23.34 -23.36 -9.92
C LEU A 437 22.61 -24.20 -8.84
N GLN A 438 23.12 -24.22 -7.61
CA GLN A 438 22.44 -24.88 -6.48
C GLN A 438 21.06 -24.25 -6.22
N ALA A 439 20.96 -22.93 -6.25
CA ALA A 439 19.68 -22.23 -6.11
C ALA A 439 18.68 -22.55 -7.22
N LEU A 440 19.13 -22.64 -8.48
CA LEU A 440 18.29 -23.04 -9.60
C LEU A 440 17.74 -24.45 -9.40
N ASN A 441 18.58 -25.39 -8.97
CA ASN A 441 18.18 -26.77 -8.65
C ASN A 441 17.13 -26.82 -7.52
N ALA A 442 17.27 -26.00 -6.49
CA ALA A 442 16.27 -25.90 -5.43
C ALA A 442 14.94 -25.30 -5.92
N GLY A 443 15.03 -24.23 -6.73
CA GLY A 443 13.87 -23.57 -7.34
C GLY A 443 13.07 -24.48 -8.28
N ILE A 444 13.76 -25.21 -9.17
CA ILE A 444 13.11 -26.14 -10.10
C ILE A 444 12.51 -27.33 -9.35
N ALA A 445 13.20 -27.90 -8.36
CA ALA A 445 12.65 -28.98 -7.53
C ALA A 445 11.35 -28.56 -6.83
N LYS A 446 11.31 -27.31 -6.31
CA LYS A 446 10.10 -26.74 -5.72
C LYS A 446 8.99 -26.61 -6.75
N LEU A 447 9.28 -26.10 -7.95
CA LEU A 447 8.29 -25.97 -9.03
C LEU A 447 7.74 -27.33 -9.46
N THR A 448 8.62 -28.32 -9.65
CA THR A 448 8.27 -29.72 -9.99
C THR A 448 7.31 -30.32 -8.97
N SER A 449 7.54 -30.10 -7.67
CA SER A 449 6.66 -30.63 -6.62
C SER A 449 5.22 -30.11 -6.67
N TYR A 450 4.99 -28.94 -7.26
CA TYR A 450 3.65 -28.39 -7.49
C TYR A 450 3.10 -28.75 -8.85
N TYR A 451 3.96 -28.89 -9.86
CA TYR A 451 3.56 -29.39 -11.18
C TYR A 451 3.02 -30.82 -11.09
N THR A 452 3.63 -31.72 -10.31
CA THR A 452 3.12 -33.09 -10.13
C THR A 452 1.70 -33.10 -9.57
N LYS A 453 1.40 -32.18 -8.64
CA LYS A 453 0.06 -32.02 -8.04
C LYS A 453 -1.00 -31.51 -9.00
N THR A 454 -0.64 -30.97 -10.17
CA THR A 454 -1.66 -30.57 -11.15
C THR A 454 -2.41 -31.78 -11.73
N LYS A 455 -1.80 -32.98 -11.68
CA LYS A 455 -2.44 -34.24 -12.07
C LYS A 455 -3.51 -34.69 -11.07
N GLU A 456 -3.39 -34.27 -9.82
CA GLU A 456 -4.30 -34.61 -8.73
C GLU A 456 -5.53 -33.68 -8.68
N ILE A 457 -5.56 -32.63 -9.51
CA ILE A 457 -6.67 -31.67 -9.52
C ILE A 457 -7.89 -32.33 -10.16
N HIS A 458 -9.00 -32.25 -9.42
CA HIS A 458 -10.27 -32.83 -9.81
C HIS A 458 -10.69 -32.45 -11.24
N GLY A 459 -11.07 -33.46 -12.01
CA GLY A 459 -11.64 -33.30 -13.36
C GLY A 459 -10.65 -32.77 -14.40
N SER A 460 -9.33 -32.89 -14.17
CA SER A 460 -8.29 -32.46 -15.13
C SER A 460 -8.47 -31.01 -15.60
N LEU A 461 -8.93 -30.13 -14.69
CA LEU A 461 -9.39 -28.78 -15.00
C LEU A 461 -8.38 -27.96 -15.83
N TYR A 462 -7.09 -28.07 -15.52
CA TYR A 462 -6.04 -27.34 -16.24
C TYR A 462 -5.86 -27.86 -17.68
N ALA A 463 -5.96 -29.17 -17.88
CA ALA A 463 -5.88 -29.77 -19.22
C ALA A 463 -7.10 -29.40 -20.04
N ILE A 464 -8.30 -29.54 -19.48
CA ILE A 464 -9.54 -29.14 -20.16
C ILE A 464 -9.50 -27.64 -20.49
N GLY A 465 -9.12 -26.78 -19.53
CA GLY A 465 -9.00 -25.34 -19.77
C GLY A 465 -8.01 -25.00 -20.88
N THR A 466 -6.89 -25.72 -20.97
CA THR A 466 -5.90 -25.55 -22.04
C THR A 466 -6.43 -26.05 -23.39
N ILE A 467 -7.16 -27.17 -23.43
CA ILE A 467 -7.76 -27.71 -24.67
C ILE A 467 -8.89 -26.81 -25.17
N LEU A 468 -9.70 -26.25 -24.27
CA LEU A 468 -10.81 -25.36 -24.63
C LEU A 468 -10.32 -24.00 -25.15
N ALA A 469 -9.08 -23.61 -24.86
CA ALA A 469 -8.47 -22.42 -25.42
C ALA A 469 -8.21 -22.59 -26.93
N PRO A 470 -8.85 -21.79 -27.82
CA PRO A 470 -8.74 -21.97 -29.27
C PRO A 470 -7.31 -21.90 -29.82
N GLN A 471 -6.43 -21.16 -29.14
CA GLN A 471 -5.02 -21.00 -29.48
C GLN A 471 -4.15 -22.23 -29.19
N HIS A 472 -4.64 -23.18 -28.40
CA HIS A 472 -3.87 -24.36 -27.95
C HIS A 472 -4.52 -25.64 -28.48
N LYS A 473 -5.79 -25.89 -28.13
CA LYS A 473 -6.50 -27.14 -28.44
C LYS A 473 -5.67 -28.36 -28.00
N LEU A 474 -5.74 -29.45 -28.75
CA LEU A 474 -4.96 -30.66 -28.51
C LEU A 474 -3.48 -30.51 -28.89
N HIS A 475 -3.11 -29.53 -29.74
CA HIS A 475 -1.73 -29.34 -30.20
C HIS A 475 -0.74 -28.93 -29.09
N PHE A 476 -1.26 -28.59 -27.91
CA PHE A 476 -0.43 -28.25 -26.76
C PHE A 476 0.21 -29.47 -26.09
N PHE A 477 -0.46 -30.63 -26.17
CA PHE A 477 -0.02 -31.90 -25.59
C PHE A 477 0.54 -32.80 -26.68
#